data_AF-A0A2S8BEI3-F1
#
_entry.id   AF-A0A2S8BEI3-F1
#
_cell.length_a   1.000
_cell.length_b   1.000
_cell.length_c   1.000
_cell.angle_alpha   90.00
_cell.angle_beta   90.00
_cell.angle_gamma   90.00
#
_symmetry.space_group_name_H-M   'P 1'
#
loop_
_entity.id
_entity.type
_entity.pdbx_description
1 polymer ?
#
loop_
_entity_poly.entity_id
_entity_poly.type
_entity_poly.pdbx_seq_one_letter_code
_entity_poly.pdbx_strand_id
1 'polypeptide(L)'
;MTIATTSPTQTTDVDVLIIGAGISGIGAAYHLKTRRAQTSFLVLEAHDSVGGTWSLFQYPGIRSDSDMPTFGYSFKPWTHRKSIADGHLILDYLQQIVTENGLGEHIRFGYRVLGAEFSSAKGRWAVTAAHAGSGETMTFTARFLFLGTGYYDHEAGFTPDFRGVEDFAGQLIHPQHWPEDLDYRGKRVVVIGSGATAVTLIPAMADTARHITMLQRSPSYVFSIPAEDAIANTLNTLLGRDRASRIIRRKNIAMSRGMYKACQRAPKLMRRLLIAGVRRQLPKHFDVDTHFTPRYDPWDQRLCMVPNGDLFKAISSGKASVVTDRIARFTATGILLESGQELTADIVVTATGLNMVPFGKMSLAVDGRPVHWPDTTIYKAMMLSGVPNLAFAVGYTNISWTLKVDLVCEHFCRLLDYMAPAATTPWYRCLTIRIWSGCRPWT
;
A
#
# COMPACT_ATOMS: atom_id res chain seq x y z
N MET A 1 42.90 -27.32 13.63
CA MET A 1 41.58 -26.81 14.08
C MET A 1 41.76 -25.34 14.39
N THR A 2 41.48 -24.49 13.41
CA THR A 2 41.59 -23.04 13.58
C THR A 2 40.19 -22.54 13.88
N ILE A 3 39.96 -22.16 15.14
CA ILE A 3 38.71 -21.54 15.57
C ILE A 3 38.63 -20.19 14.86
N ALA A 4 37.71 -20.08 13.91
CA ALA A 4 37.38 -18.82 13.27
C ALA A 4 36.74 -17.92 14.32
N THR A 5 37.51 -16.95 14.82
CA THR A 5 37.01 -15.84 15.62
C THR A 5 36.16 -14.97 14.69
N THR A 6 34.85 -15.15 14.74
CA THR A 6 33.89 -14.18 14.19
C THR A 6 34.13 -12.85 14.89
N SER A 7 34.56 -11.85 14.12
CA SER A 7 34.60 -10.46 14.58
C SER A 7 33.26 -10.10 15.23
N PRO A 8 33.23 -9.35 16.34
CA PRO A 8 31.99 -8.97 16.98
C PRO A 8 31.17 -8.13 16.00
N THR A 9 30.06 -8.69 15.51
CA THR A 9 29.08 -7.98 14.71
C THR A 9 28.69 -6.72 15.47
N GLN A 10 28.96 -5.54 14.89
CA GLN A 10 28.75 -4.26 15.56
C GLN A 10 27.27 -4.12 15.94
N THR A 11 26.96 -4.41 17.21
CA THR A 11 25.58 -4.51 17.68
C THR A 11 25.06 -3.12 17.99
N THR A 12 23.99 -2.69 17.32
CA THR A 12 23.31 -1.42 17.62
C THR A 12 22.12 -1.70 18.55
N ASP A 13 22.13 -1.13 19.76
CA ASP A 13 21.03 -1.25 20.74
C ASP A 13 20.16 0.02 20.75
N VAL A 14 18.84 -0.14 20.65
CA VAL A 14 17.86 0.96 20.69
C VAL A 14 16.64 0.60 21.55
N ASP A 15 15.83 1.58 21.95
CA ASP A 15 14.56 1.29 22.62
C ASP A 15 13.52 0.77 21.62
N VAL A 16 13.42 1.38 20.44
CA VAL A 16 12.48 0.98 19.39
C VAL A 16 13.21 0.79 18.06
N LEU A 17 13.09 -0.40 17.47
CA LEU A 17 13.49 -0.65 16.09
C LEU A 17 12.26 -0.67 15.19
N ILE A 18 12.26 0.16 14.17
CA ILE A 18 11.20 0.30 13.18
C ILE A 18 11.64 -0.40 11.89
N ILE A 19 10.80 -1.26 11.34
CA ILE A 19 11.10 -1.94 10.07
C ILE A 19 10.25 -1.34 8.95
N GLY A 20 10.93 -0.77 7.95
CA GLY A 20 10.37 -0.09 6.78
C GLY A 20 10.27 1.44 6.96
N ALA A 21 10.77 2.19 5.98
CA ALA A 21 10.67 3.65 5.85
C ALA A 21 9.58 4.06 4.83
N GLY A 22 8.50 3.27 4.73
CA GLY A 22 7.26 3.68 4.09
C GLY A 22 6.40 4.57 4.99
N ILE A 23 5.16 4.82 4.58
CA ILE A 23 4.21 5.67 5.33
C ILE A 23 4.10 5.24 6.81
N SER A 24 3.84 3.96 7.07
CA SER A 24 3.67 3.49 8.46
C SER A 24 4.92 3.74 9.34
N GLY A 25 6.12 3.50 8.82
CA GLY A 25 7.37 3.70 9.56
C GLY A 25 7.75 5.16 9.74
N ILE A 26 7.59 6.00 8.71
CA ILE A 26 7.80 7.46 8.81
C ILE A 26 6.87 8.07 9.86
N GLY A 27 5.59 7.67 9.86
CA GLY A 27 4.64 8.09 10.88
C GLY A 27 5.09 7.70 12.29
N ALA A 28 5.53 6.45 12.49
CA ALA A 28 6.03 5.99 13.78
C ALA A 28 7.27 6.77 14.25
N ALA A 29 8.25 6.97 13.35
CA ALA A 29 9.47 7.74 13.64
C ALA A 29 9.16 9.18 14.03
N TYR A 30 8.27 9.87 13.29
CA TYR A 30 7.83 11.22 13.62
C TYR A 30 7.19 11.28 15.01
N HIS A 31 6.25 10.37 15.30
CA HIS A 31 5.56 10.35 16.59
C HIS A 31 6.49 10.03 17.76
N LEU A 32 7.47 9.15 17.58
CA LEU A 32 8.49 8.88 18.60
C LEU A 32 9.38 10.10 18.83
N LYS A 33 9.93 10.70 17.77
CA LYS A 33 10.81 11.88 17.88
C LYS A 33 10.10 13.06 18.57
N THR A 34 8.83 13.30 18.24
CA THR A 34 8.09 14.47 18.75
C THR A 34 7.43 14.25 20.10
N ARG A 35 6.95 13.04 20.41
CA ARG A 35 6.24 12.75 21.67
C ARG A 35 7.12 12.12 22.73
N ARG A 36 8.24 11.50 22.34
CA ARG A 36 9.16 10.78 23.23
C ARG A 36 10.62 11.03 22.83
N ALA A 37 11.05 12.29 22.87
CA ALA A 37 12.40 12.71 22.44
C ALA A 37 13.57 11.96 23.13
N GLN A 38 13.34 11.36 24.31
CA GLN A 38 14.33 10.56 25.05
C GLN A 38 14.36 9.07 24.66
N THR A 39 13.42 8.61 23.83
CA THR A 39 13.38 7.21 23.36
C THR A 39 14.28 7.08 22.15
N SER A 40 15.33 6.27 22.27
CA SER A 40 16.21 5.96 21.14
C SER A 40 15.48 5.08 20.13
N PHE A 41 15.55 5.44 18.85
CA PHE A 41 14.97 4.62 17.79
C PHE A 41 15.81 4.63 16.52
N LEU A 42 15.63 3.56 15.73
CA LEU A 42 16.24 3.38 14.43
C LEU A 42 15.21 2.79 13.46
N VAL A 43 15.24 3.21 12.21
CA VAL A 43 14.46 2.66 11.10
C VAL A 43 15.40 1.87 10.19
N LEU A 44 15.07 0.61 9.89
CA LEU A 44 15.73 -0.17 8.85
C LEU A 44 14.86 -0.19 7.59
N GLU A 45 15.43 0.24 6.46
CA GLU A 45 14.79 0.22 5.15
C GLU A 45 15.61 -0.66 4.20
N ALA A 46 14.95 -1.56 3.48
CA ALA A 46 15.60 -2.50 2.59
C ALA A 46 16.09 -1.83 1.30
N HIS A 47 15.41 -0.76 0.88
CA HIS A 47 15.76 0.02 -0.30
C HIS A 47 16.71 1.18 0.05
N ASP A 48 17.17 1.90 -0.97
CA ASP A 48 18.05 3.07 -0.89
C ASP A 48 17.31 4.40 -0.65
N SER A 49 15.98 4.33 -0.60
CA SER A 49 15.10 5.49 -0.54
C SER A 49 13.88 5.25 0.35
N VAL A 50 13.33 6.34 0.88
CA VAL A 50 12.07 6.31 1.63
C VAL A 50 10.88 6.22 0.68
N GLY A 51 9.70 5.86 1.20
CA GLY A 51 8.44 5.95 0.46
C GLY A 51 7.67 4.64 0.36
N GLY A 52 8.35 3.50 0.49
CA GLY A 52 7.75 2.17 0.37
C GLY A 52 7.13 1.98 -1.02
N THR A 53 5.84 1.66 -1.08
CA THR A 53 5.13 1.46 -2.36
C THR A 53 5.31 2.62 -3.36
N TRP A 54 5.43 3.86 -2.87
CA TRP A 54 5.54 5.06 -3.71
C TRP A 54 6.92 5.26 -4.35
N SER A 55 7.98 4.67 -3.80
CA SER A 55 9.30 4.64 -4.45
C SER A 55 9.48 3.42 -5.36
N LEU A 56 8.74 2.33 -5.08
CA LEU A 56 8.88 1.06 -5.79
C LEU A 56 8.08 0.96 -7.08
N PHE A 57 6.81 1.37 -7.06
CA PHE A 57 5.97 1.24 -8.23
C PHE A 57 6.16 2.45 -9.15
N GLN A 58 6.70 2.22 -10.34
CA GLN A 58 7.11 3.28 -11.26
C GLN A 58 6.33 3.29 -12.58
N TYR A 59 5.25 2.51 -12.67
CA TYR A 59 4.43 2.47 -13.87
C TYR A 59 3.71 3.81 -14.16
N PRO A 60 3.44 4.15 -15.43
CA PRO A 60 2.83 5.42 -15.82
C PRO A 60 1.50 5.70 -15.11
N GLY A 61 1.37 6.93 -14.63
CA GLY A 61 0.14 7.43 -14.02
C GLY A 61 -0.10 7.00 -12.58
N ILE A 62 0.82 6.26 -11.95
CA ILE A 62 0.68 5.85 -10.55
C ILE A 62 0.23 7.02 -9.66
N ARG A 63 -0.80 6.77 -8.83
CA ARG A 63 -1.48 7.79 -8.05
C ARG A 63 -2.20 7.18 -6.85
N SER A 64 -2.55 8.02 -5.88
CA SER A 64 -3.45 7.65 -4.79
C SER A 64 -4.86 7.40 -5.29
N ASP A 65 -5.53 6.42 -4.71
CA ASP A 65 -6.98 6.21 -4.84
C ASP A 65 -7.78 6.88 -3.70
N SER A 66 -7.08 7.55 -2.80
CA SER A 66 -7.60 8.27 -1.64
C SER A 66 -7.34 9.76 -1.79
N ASP A 67 -8.23 10.59 -1.25
CA ASP A 67 -8.03 12.04 -1.27
C ASP A 67 -6.86 12.43 -0.36
N MET A 68 -5.99 13.29 -0.86
CA MET A 68 -4.80 13.74 -0.13
C MET A 68 -5.10 14.54 1.14
N PRO A 69 -6.20 15.29 1.28
CA PRO A 69 -6.56 15.88 2.57
C PRO A 69 -6.73 14.87 3.71
N THR A 70 -7.20 13.65 3.41
CA THR A 70 -7.28 12.56 4.41
C THR A 70 -6.07 11.63 4.40
N PHE A 71 -5.37 11.50 3.28
CA PHE A 71 -4.16 10.69 3.15
C PHE A 71 -2.90 11.37 3.68
N GLY A 72 -2.81 12.70 3.69
CA GLY A 72 -1.73 13.40 4.39
C GLY A 72 -1.77 13.12 5.90
N TYR A 73 -0.63 13.17 6.57
CA TYR A 73 -0.55 13.11 8.02
C TYR A 73 -1.23 14.31 8.67
N SER A 74 -1.78 14.13 9.86
CA SER A 74 -2.37 15.21 10.64
C SER A 74 -1.38 16.34 10.97
N PHE A 75 -0.10 15.99 11.18
CA PHE A 75 0.98 16.92 11.49
C PHE A 75 1.62 17.60 10.27
N LYS A 76 1.39 17.09 9.07
CA LYS A 76 1.84 17.68 7.80
C LYS A 76 0.68 17.69 6.82
N PRO A 77 -0.26 18.64 6.93
CA PRO A 77 -1.40 18.70 6.02
C PRO A 77 -0.95 18.77 4.55
N TRP A 78 -1.69 18.10 3.67
CA TRP A 78 -1.44 18.18 2.24
C TRP A 78 -1.82 19.57 1.72
N THR A 79 -0.92 20.21 0.98
CA THR A 79 -1.12 21.60 0.52
C THR A 79 -1.14 21.77 -1.00
N HIS A 80 -0.90 20.70 -1.75
CA HIS A 80 -0.97 20.73 -3.21
C HIS A 80 -2.44 20.71 -3.68
N ARG A 81 -2.74 21.36 -4.81
CA ARG A 81 -4.11 21.51 -5.33
C ARG A 81 -4.74 20.19 -5.79
N LYS A 82 -3.94 19.31 -6.39
CA LYS A 82 -4.37 17.95 -6.74
C LYS A 82 -4.71 17.19 -5.46
N SER A 83 -5.99 16.82 -5.33
CA SER A 83 -6.52 16.03 -4.24
C SER A 83 -6.37 14.54 -4.51
N ILE A 84 -6.27 14.14 -5.77
CA ILE A 84 -5.79 12.82 -6.19
C ILE A 84 -4.38 13.02 -6.74
N ALA A 85 -3.37 12.68 -5.93
CA ALA A 85 -1.98 12.99 -6.24
C ALA A 85 -1.27 11.83 -6.93
N ASP A 86 -0.41 12.20 -7.87
CA ASP A 86 0.51 11.31 -8.57
C ASP A 86 1.59 10.81 -7.58
N GLY A 87 2.16 9.63 -7.85
CA GLY A 87 3.09 8.95 -6.96
C GLY A 87 4.33 9.78 -6.60
N HIS A 88 4.90 10.51 -7.57
CA HIS A 88 6.05 11.39 -7.33
C HIS A 88 5.73 12.50 -6.32
N LEU A 89 4.53 13.11 -6.38
CA LEU A 89 4.13 14.13 -5.41
C LEU A 89 3.99 13.55 -4.00
N ILE A 90 3.57 12.29 -3.89
CA ILE A 90 3.48 11.60 -2.60
C ILE A 90 4.88 11.26 -2.07
N LEU A 91 5.79 10.84 -2.94
CA LEU A 91 7.19 10.60 -2.60
C LEU A 91 7.87 11.88 -2.12
N ASP A 92 7.73 13.00 -2.85
CA ASP A 92 8.23 14.32 -2.47
C ASP A 92 7.71 14.74 -1.10
N TYR A 93 6.41 14.52 -0.85
CA TYR A 93 5.79 14.82 0.44
C TYR A 93 6.39 14.00 1.59
N LEU A 94 6.66 12.71 1.38
CA LEU A 94 7.30 11.87 2.39
C LEU A 94 8.76 12.28 2.63
N GLN A 95 9.49 12.61 1.57
CA GLN A 95 10.85 13.14 1.67
C GLN A 95 10.90 14.47 2.42
N GLN A 96 9.95 15.39 2.15
CA GLN A 96 9.82 16.64 2.90
C GLN A 96 9.62 16.39 4.39
N ILE A 97 8.76 15.43 4.78
CA ILE A 97 8.56 15.07 6.19
C ILE A 97 9.87 14.57 6.81
N VAL A 98 10.59 13.69 6.11
CA VAL A 98 11.84 13.14 6.61
C VAL A 98 12.87 14.26 6.80
N THR A 99 13.01 15.16 5.85
CA THR A 99 13.97 16.28 5.90
C THR A 99 13.59 17.31 6.97
N GLU A 100 12.36 17.82 6.96
CA GLU A 100 11.91 18.88 7.87
C GLU A 100 11.94 18.47 9.35
N ASN A 101 11.85 17.17 9.63
CA ASN A 101 11.86 16.64 11.00
C ASN A 101 13.19 15.94 11.34
N GLY A 102 14.20 16.05 10.48
CA GLY A 102 15.51 15.44 10.66
C GLY A 102 15.42 13.93 10.90
N LEU A 103 14.51 13.21 10.23
CA LEU A 103 14.37 11.77 10.42
C LEU A 103 15.45 10.97 9.69
N GLY A 104 16.13 11.57 8.71
CA GLY A 104 17.14 10.90 7.87
C GLY A 104 18.27 10.26 8.69
N GLU A 105 18.74 10.91 9.75
CA GLU A 105 19.79 10.39 10.65
C GLU A 105 19.39 9.10 11.39
N HIS A 106 18.08 8.83 11.48
CA HIS A 106 17.53 7.65 12.14
C HIS A 106 17.20 6.52 11.16
N ILE A 107 17.42 6.70 9.85
CA ILE A 107 17.10 5.70 8.83
C ILE A 107 18.39 5.08 8.29
N ARG A 108 18.49 3.75 8.38
CA ARG A 108 19.53 2.98 7.70
C ARG A 108 18.93 2.26 6.49
N PHE A 109 19.36 2.70 5.32
CA PHE A 109 18.98 2.15 4.03
C PHE A 109 19.77 0.90 3.67
N GLY A 110 19.26 0.13 2.72
CA GLY A 110 19.88 -1.10 2.24
C GLY A 110 19.81 -2.27 3.22
N TYR A 111 19.13 -2.17 4.37
CA TYR A 111 19.04 -3.24 5.37
C TYR A 111 17.72 -3.98 5.27
N ARG A 112 17.77 -5.20 4.71
CA ARG A 112 16.64 -6.12 4.68
C ARG A 112 16.63 -6.99 5.93
N VAL A 113 15.59 -6.88 6.74
CA VAL A 113 15.41 -7.75 7.92
C VAL A 113 15.05 -9.17 7.49
N LEU A 114 15.80 -10.16 7.99
CA LEU A 114 15.60 -11.58 7.71
C LEU A 114 14.82 -12.28 8.84
N GLY A 115 15.03 -11.85 10.07
CA GLY A 115 14.34 -12.41 11.22
C GLY A 115 14.50 -11.62 12.50
N ALA A 116 13.60 -11.83 13.44
CA ALA A 116 13.68 -11.26 14.78
C ALA A 116 13.30 -12.28 15.86
N GLU A 117 14.08 -12.31 16.95
CA GLU A 117 13.84 -13.21 18.08
C GLU A 117 13.69 -12.42 19.36
N PHE A 118 12.58 -12.61 20.08
CA PHE A 118 12.39 -12.05 21.40
C PHE A 118 12.93 -12.99 22.46
N SER A 119 13.73 -12.45 23.37
CA SER A 119 14.16 -13.14 24.58
C SER A 119 13.42 -12.56 25.79
N SER A 120 12.56 -13.37 26.41
CA SER A 120 11.87 -13.02 27.66
C SER A 120 12.84 -12.80 28.80
N ALA A 121 13.94 -13.57 28.85
CA ALA A 121 15.00 -13.42 29.85
C ALA A 121 15.69 -12.04 29.77
N LYS A 122 15.86 -11.50 28.56
CA LYS A 122 16.50 -10.18 28.34
C LYS A 122 15.48 -9.04 28.19
N GLY A 123 14.21 -9.36 27.97
CA GLY A 123 13.16 -8.41 27.64
C GLY A 123 13.43 -7.64 26.33
N ARG A 124 14.07 -8.29 25.35
CA ARG A 124 14.58 -7.64 24.13
C ARG A 124 14.43 -8.52 22.89
N TRP A 125 14.26 -7.86 21.76
CA TRP A 125 14.39 -8.40 20.42
C TRP A 125 15.86 -8.39 19.98
N ALA A 126 16.31 -9.47 19.35
CA ALA A 126 17.49 -9.52 18.50
C ALA A 126 17.03 -9.64 17.05
N VAL A 127 17.42 -8.70 16.20
CA VAL A 127 16.96 -8.57 14.81
C VAL A 127 18.15 -8.74 13.88
N THR A 128 18.03 -9.68 12.95
CA THR A 128 19.06 -9.99 11.97
C THR A 128 18.68 -9.36 10.63
N ALA A 129 19.55 -8.54 10.05
CA ALA A 129 19.33 -7.90 8.76
C ALA A 129 20.55 -8.05 7.85
N ALA A 130 20.31 -8.23 6.57
CA ALA A 130 21.35 -8.26 5.54
C ALA A 130 21.41 -6.93 4.80
N HIS A 131 22.62 -6.41 4.61
CA HIS A 131 22.85 -5.23 3.78
C HIS A 131 22.89 -5.61 2.30
N ALA A 132 22.04 -5.01 1.48
CA ALA A 132 21.84 -5.38 0.08
C ALA A 132 23.11 -5.23 -0.78
N GLY A 133 23.96 -4.25 -0.49
CA GLY A 133 25.18 -4.00 -1.27
C GLY A 133 26.36 -4.92 -0.94
N SER A 134 26.50 -5.34 0.33
CA SER A 134 27.66 -6.14 0.78
C SER A 134 27.31 -7.61 1.05
N GLY A 135 26.03 -7.94 1.22
CA GLY A 135 25.58 -9.24 1.72
C GLY A 135 25.90 -9.48 3.20
N GLU A 136 26.55 -8.52 3.87
CA GLU A 136 26.92 -8.65 5.28
C GLU A 136 25.66 -8.65 6.15
N THR A 137 25.65 -9.57 7.11
CA THR A 137 24.57 -9.69 8.08
C THR A 137 24.94 -8.95 9.37
N MET A 138 24.05 -8.08 9.83
CA MET A 138 24.17 -7.34 11.08
C MET A 138 23.07 -7.70 12.06
N THR A 139 23.41 -7.65 13.34
CA THR A 139 22.45 -7.85 14.44
C THR A 139 22.16 -6.52 15.13
N PHE A 140 20.87 -6.21 15.28
CA PHE A 140 20.34 -5.08 16.01
C PHE A 140 19.60 -5.58 17.24
N THR A 141 19.64 -4.85 18.35
CA THR A 141 18.86 -5.19 19.54
C THR A 141 17.90 -4.08 19.89
N ALA A 142 16.69 -4.45 20.31
CA ALA A 142 15.64 -3.48 20.62
C ALA A 142 14.75 -3.93 21.78
N ARG A 143 14.21 -2.99 22.55
CA ARG A 143 13.19 -3.32 23.57
C ARG A 143 11.82 -3.57 22.93
N PHE A 144 11.52 -2.81 21.88
CA PHE A 144 10.30 -2.88 21.09
C PHE A 144 10.60 -2.99 19.59
N LEU A 145 9.81 -3.81 18.89
CA LEU A 145 9.83 -3.91 17.45
C LEU A 145 8.54 -3.29 16.88
N PHE A 146 8.67 -2.34 15.96
CA PHE A 146 7.55 -1.71 15.27
C PHE A 146 7.59 -2.04 13.78
N LEU A 147 6.55 -2.69 13.25
CA LEU A 147 6.50 -3.12 11.87
C LEU A 147 5.71 -2.11 11.02
N GLY A 148 6.44 -1.34 10.22
CA GLY A 148 5.96 -0.43 9.19
C GLY A 148 6.09 -1.00 7.77
N THR A 149 6.18 -2.32 7.65
CA THR A 149 6.55 -3.06 6.43
C THR A 149 5.52 -3.03 5.30
N GLY A 150 4.29 -2.56 5.58
CA GLY A 150 3.17 -2.76 4.66
C GLY A 150 2.74 -4.23 4.60
N TYR A 151 2.06 -4.60 3.52
CA TYR A 151 1.44 -5.92 3.34
C TYR A 151 1.61 -6.49 1.93
N TYR A 152 2.41 -5.86 1.07
CA TYR A 152 2.69 -6.34 -0.27
C TYR A 152 4.00 -7.12 -0.31
N ASP A 153 4.03 -8.15 -1.13
CA ASP A 153 5.28 -8.72 -1.61
C ASP A 153 5.88 -7.77 -2.65
N HIS A 154 7.00 -7.12 -2.29
CA HIS A 154 7.67 -6.21 -3.20
C HIS A 154 8.54 -6.92 -4.24
N GLU A 155 8.82 -8.22 -4.08
CA GLU A 155 9.67 -8.99 -5.00
C GLU A 155 8.86 -9.62 -6.13
N ALA A 156 7.59 -9.95 -5.89
CA ALA A 156 6.76 -10.63 -6.87
C ALA A 156 5.30 -10.23 -6.75
N GLY A 157 4.76 -9.64 -7.81
CA GLY A 157 3.32 -9.44 -7.97
C GLY A 157 2.59 -10.73 -8.33
N PHE A 158 1.26 -10.69 -8.29
CA PHE A 158 0.47 -11.87 -8.65
C PHE A 158 0.33 -11.96 -10.16
N THR A 159 0.92 -12.97 -10.78
CA THR A 159 0.71 -13.32 -12.19
C THR A 159 0.13 -14.74 -12.22
N PRO A 160 -1.10 -14.94 -12.73
CA PRO A 160 -1.63 -16.28 -12.90
C PRO A 160 -0.86 -17.02 -13.99
N ASP A 161 -0.94 -18.35 -13.96
CA ASP A 161 -0.40 -19.15 -15.06
C ASP A 161 -1.20 -18.90 -16.34
N PHE A 162 -0.50 -18.62 -17.43
CA PHE A 162 -1.05 -18.33 -18.73
C PHE A 162 -0.53 -19.36 -19.72
N ARG A 163 -1.43 -20.23 -20.21
CA ARG A 163 -1.08 -21.23 -21.22
C ARG A 163 -0.52 -20.57 -22.48
N GLY A 164 0.62 -21.04 -22.97
CA GLY A 164 1.24 -20.59 -24.22
C GLY A 164 1.89 -19.21 -24.13
N VAL A 165 2.13 -18.68 -22.92
CA VAL A 165 2.76 -17.37 -22.72
C VAL A 165 4.18 -17.34 -23.29
N GLU A 166 4.85 -18.48 -23.29
CA GLU A 166 6.15 -18.74 -23.91
C GLU A 166 6.15 -18.58 -25.43
N ASP A 167 4.99 -18.72 -26.08
CA ASP A 167 4.85 -18.56 -27.52
C ASP A 167 4.73 -17.08 -27.94
N PHE A 168 4.39 -16.18 -27.01
CA PHE A 168 4.12 -14.79 -27.32
C PHE A 168 5.39 -14.05 -27.74
N ALA A 169 5.42 -13.54 -28.97
CA ALA A 169 6.60 -12.88 -29.54
C ALA A 169 6.77 -11.41 -29.08
N GLY A 170 5.76 -10.84 -28.40
CA GLY A 170 5.79 -9.48 -27.88
C GLY A 170 6.38 -9.39 -26.47
N GLN A 171 6.27 -8.21 -25.85
CA GLN A 171 6.79 -8.00 -24.49
C GLN A 171 5.71 -8.26 -23.44
N LEU A 172 6.02 -9.07 -22.43
CA LEU A 172 5.18 -9.27 -21.25
C LEU A 172 5.70 -8.44 -20.08
N ILE A 173 4.91 -7.50 -19.59
CA ILE A 173 5.31 -6.54 -18.55
C ILE A 173 4.42 -6.68 -17.33
N HIS A 174 5.02 -6.87 -16.15
CA HIS A 174 4.30 -6.79 -14.89
C HIS A 174 4.45 -5.38 -14.30
N PRO A 175 3.36 -4.65 -13.95
CA PRO A 175 3.43 -3.25 -13.50
C PRO A 175 4.35 -2.97 -12.31
N GLN A 176 4.51 -3.94 -11.41
CA GLN A 176 5.41 -3.84 -10.26
C GLN A 176 6.90 -3.74 -10.64
N HIS A 177 7.29 -4.28 -11.79
CA HIS A 177 8.65 -4.25 -12.32
C HIS A 177 8.65 -3.54 -13.67
N TRP A 178 8.05 -2.34 -13.70
CA TRP A 178 7.93 -1.55 -14.91
C TRP A 178 9.32 -1.15 -15.43
N PRO A 179 9.70 -1.49 -16.68
CA PRO A 179 10.98 -1.07 -17.23
C PRO A 179 11.03 0.45 -17.45
N GLU A 180 12.12 1.09 -17.05
CA GLU A 180 12.30 2.55 -17.16
C GLU A 180 12.27 3.04 -18.60
N ASP A 181 12.74 2.22 -19.54
CA ASP A 181 12.94 2.54 -20.96
C ASP A 181 11.89 1.91 -21.90
N LEU A 182 10.77 1.44 -21.36
CA LEU A 182 9.72 0.80 -22.18
C LEU A 182 9.09 1.79 -23.17
N ASP A 183 9.39 1.63 -24.47
CA ASP A 183 8.75 2.38 -25.55
C ASP A 183 7.50 1.66 -26.08
N TYR A 184 6.33 2.19 -25.71
CA TYR A 184 5.02 1.72 -26.20
C TYR A 184 4.43 2.63 -27.28
N ARG A 185 5.20 3.58 -27.85
CA ARG A 185 4.71 4.49 -28.90
C ARG A 185 4.27 3.72 -30.14
N GLY A 186 3.04 3.97 -30.58
CA GLY A 186 2.50 3.31 -31.78
C GLY A 186 2.28 1.79 -31.64
N LYS A 187 2.45 1.22 -30.44
CA LYS A 187 2.22 -0.20 -30.15
C LYS A 187 0.77 -0.48 -29.77
N ARG A 188 0.30 -1.70 -30.05
CA ARG A 188 -0.94 -2.25 -29.51
C ARG A 188 -0.65 -2.88 -28.16
N VAL A 189 -1.35 -2.43 -27.13
CA VAL A 189 -1.14 -2.89 -25.76
C VAL A 189 -2.40 -3.59 -25.27
N VAL A 190 -2.27 -4.80 -24.70
CA VAL A 190 -3.35 -5.43 -23.93
C VAL A 190 -3.00 -5.34 -22.45
N VAL A 191 -3.87 -4.72 -21.66
CA VAL A 191 -3.74 -4.64 -20.20
C VAL A 191 -4.71 -5.66 -19.58
N ILE A 192 -4.17 -6.71 -18.97
CA ILE A 192 -4.95 -7.76 -18.31
C ILE A 192 -5.26 -7.33 -16.88
N GLY A 193 -6.53 -7.09 -16.59
CA GLY A 193 -7.02 -6.67 -15.28
C GLY A 193 -7.98 -5.49 -15.35
N SER A 194 -8.79 -5.32 -14.30
CA SER A 194 -9.75 -4.22 -14.16
C SER A 194 -9.63 -3.48 -12.82
N GLY A 195 -8.55 -3.75 -12.07
CA GLY A 195 -8.28 -3.13 -10.77
C GLY A 195 -7.66 -1.75 -10.88
N ALA A 196 -7.27 -1.19 -9.72
CA ALA A 196 -6.69 0.15 -9.61
C ALA A 196 -5.50 0.38 -10.57
N THR A 197 -4.61 -0.61 -10.71
CA THR A 197 -3.45 -0.54 -11.60
C THR A 197 -3.87 -0.38 -13.07
N ALA A 198 -4.84 -1.16 -13.55
CA ALA A 198 -5.31 -1.09 -14.94
C ALA A 198 -5.98 0.25 -15.24
N VAL A 199 -6.92 0.69 -14.40
CA VAL A 199 -7.64 1.97 -14.60
C VAL A 199 -6.75 3.21 -14.46
N THR A 200 -5.53 3.02 -13.95
CA THR A 200 -4.51 4.07 -13.82
C THR A 200 -3.58 4.08 -15.04
N LEU A 201 -3.08 2.92 -15.43
CA LEU A 201 -2.19 2.74 -16.57
C LEU A 201 -2.82 3.14 -17.90
N ILE A 202 -4.03 2.65 -18.17
CA ILE A 202 -4.70 2.83 -19.46
C ILE A 202 -4.79 4.31 -19.86
N PRO A 203 -5.39 5.21 -19.05
CA PRO A 203 -5.48 6.61 -19.44
C PRO A 203 -4.10 7.29 -19.55
N ALA A 204 -3.11 6.90 -18.73
CA ALA A 204 -1.76 7.47 -18.79
C ALA A 204 -1.00 7.06 -20.06
N MET A 205 -1.29 5.89 -20.61
CA MET A 205 -0.64 5.37 -21.82
C MET A 205 -1.40 5.70 -23.12
N ALA A 206 -2.72 5.98 -23.04
CA ALA A 206 -3.63 6.03 -24.18
C ALA A 206 -3.24 7.02 -25.28
N ASP A 207 -2.59 8.14 -24.93
CA ASP A 207 -2.19 9.15 -25.92
C ASP A 207 -0.89 8.80 -26.67
N THR A 208 -0.12 7.83 -26.19
CA THR A 208 1.17 7.43 -26.79
C THR A 208 1.09 6.08 -27.50
N ALA A 209 0.34 5.12 -26.95
CA ALA A 209 0.09 3.84 -27.60
C ALA A 209 -0.75 4.02 -28.88
N ARG A 210 -0.65 3.07 -29.82
CA ARG A 210 -1.55 3.05 -30.99
C ARG A 210 -2.98 2.72 -30.58
N HIS A 211 -3.14 1.74 -29.69
CA HIS A 211 -4.42 1.33 -29.14
C HIS A 211 -4.20 0.52 -27.86
N ILE A 212 -5.09 0.67 -26.87
CA ILE A 212 -5.04 -0.10 -25.64
C ILE A 212 -6.33 -0.91 -25.46
N THR A 213 -6.21 -2.20 -25.16
CA THR A 213 -7.35 -3.06 -24.82
C THR A 213 -7.26 -3.44 -23.34
N MET A 214 -8.24 -3.03 -22.55
CA MET A 214 -8.43 -3.55 -21.19
C MET A 214 -9.12 -4.91 -21.29
N LEU A 215 -8.39 -5.98 -20.99
CA LEU A 215 -8.94 -7.33 -20.92
C LEU A 215 -9.27 -7.66 -19.46
N GLN A 216 -10.54 -7.96 -19.18
CA GLN A 216 -11.00 -8.27 -17.84
C GLN A 216 -11.83 -9.56 -17.79
N ARG A 217 -11.61 -10.39 -16.77
CA ARG A 217 -12.48 -11.54 -16.49
C ARG A 217 -13.79 -11.12 -15.84
N SER A 218 -13.72 -10.14 -14.95
CA SER A 218 -14.85 -9.64 -14.20
C SER A 218 -14.69 -8.12 -14.03
N PRO A 219 -15.75 -7.35 -14.29
CA PRO A 219 -15.67 -5.91 -14.15
C PRO A 219 -15.56 -5.49 -12.69
N SER A 220 -14.89 -4.36 -12.48
CA SER A 220 -14.78 -3.67 -11.18
C SER A 220 -15.66 -2.42 -11.17
N TYR A 221 -16.10 -1.99 -9.98
CA TYR A 221 -16.77 -0.70 -9.89
C TYR A 221 -15.79 0.44 -10.14
N VAL A 222 -16.11 1.29 -11.11
CA VAL A 222 -15.34 2.48 -11.46
C VAL A 222 -16.12 3.72 -11.08
N PHE A 223 -15.50 4.63 -10.35
CA PHE A 223 -16.12 5.86 -9.88
C PHE A 223 -15.29 7.07 -10.32
N SER A 224 -15.92 7.97 -11.08
CA SER A 224 -15.30 9.20 -11.52
C SER A 224 -15.36 10.25 -10.42
N ILE A 225 -14.21 10.86 -10.13
CA ILE A 225 -14.08 11.92 -9.14
C ILE A 225 -13.29 13.10 -9.73
N PRO A 226 -13.54 14.34 -9.31
CA PRO A 226 -12.67 15.45 -9.67
C PRO A 226 -11.23 15.23 -9.15
N ALA A 227 -10.23 15.53 -9.97
CA ALA A 227 -8.82 15.49 -9.55
C ALA A 227 -8.50 16.57 -8.49
N GLU A 228 -9.22 17.69 -8.56
CA GLU A 228 -9.14 18.80 -7.61
C GLU A 228 -10.45 18.97 -6.85
N ASP A 229 -10.34 19.23 -5.54
CA ASP A 229 -11.49 19.54 -4.70
C ASP A 229 -11.71 21.05 -4.67
N ALA A 230 -12.67 21.55 -5.47
CA ALA A 230 -12.97 22.97 -5.56
C ALA A 230 -13.33 23.58 -4.19
N ILE A 231 -14.05 22.84 -3.33
CA ILE A 231 -14.39 23.30 -1.98
C ILE A 231 -13.11 23.42 -1.15
N ALA A 232 -12.22 22.44 -1.23
CA ALA A 232 -10.94 22.50 -0.54
C ALA A 232 -10.08 23.68 -1.02
N ASN A 233 -10.00 23.91 -2.33
CA ASN A 233 -9.23 24.99 -2.93
C ASN A 233 -9.79 26.37 -2.54
N THR A 234 -11.11 26.53 -2.51
CA THR A 234 -11.77 27.76 -2.02
C THR A 234 -11.51 27.97 -0.54
N LEU A 235 -11.68 26.94 0.31
CA LEU A 235 -11.41 27.04 1.74
C LEU A 235 -9.95 27.37 2.05
N ASN A 236 -9.00 26.77 1.32
CA ASN A 236 -7.58 27.09 1.44
C ASN A 236 -7.27 28.55 1.13
N THR A 237 -7.96 29.13 0.14
CA THR A 237 -7.83 30.54 -0.23
C THR A 237 -8.45 31.47 0.82
N LEU A 238 -9.62 31.12 1.37
CA LEU A 238 -10.38 31.99 2.27
C LEU A 238 -9.90 31.96 3.73
N LEU A 239 -9.57 30.78 4.26
CA LEU A 239 -9.27 30.58 5.68
C LEU A 239 -7.78 30.40 5.98
N GLY A 240 -6.95 30.31 4.94
CA GLY A 240 -5.56 29.87 5.02
C GLY A 240 -5.46 28.35 5.20
N ARG A 241 -4.34 27.78 4.74
CA ARG A 241 -4.13 26.31 4.64
C ARG A 241 -4.27 25.59 5.99
N ASP A 242 -3.77 26.16 7.08
CA ASP A 242 -3.78 25.50 8.40
C ASP A 242 -5.20 25.33 8.95
N ARG A 243 -6.03 26.38 8.86
CA ARG A 243 -7.42 26.33 9.33
C ARG A 243 -8.30 25.52 8.39
N ALA A 244 -8.10 25.71 7.08
CA ALA A 244 -8.85 25.00 6.05
C ALA A 244 -8.62 23.49 6.11
N SER A 245 -7.37 23.05 6.29
CA SER A 245 -7.01 21.62 6.28
C SER A 245 -7.83 20.78 7.26
N ARG A 246 -8.10 21.29 8.47
CA ARG A 246 -8.91 20.60 9.50
C ARG A 246 -10.36 20.43 9.05
N ILE A 247 -10.93 21.46 8.43
CA ILE A 247 -12.32 21.44 7.93
C ILE A 247 -12.41 20.49 6.73
N ILE A 248 -11.49 20.62 5.77
CA ILE A 248 -11.43 19.79 4.56
C ILE A 248 -11.26 18.32 4.93
N ARG A 249 -10.32 18.00 5.82
CA ARG A 249 -10.11 16.63 6.30
C ARG A 249 -11.36 16.06 6.96
N ARG A 250 -12.04 16.81 7.83
CA ARG A 250 -13.31 16.38 8.45
C ARG A 250 -14.41 16.15 7.41
N LYS A 251 -14.56 17.06 6.45
CA LYS A 251 -15.51 16.94 5.33
C LYS A 251 -15.25 15.66 4.54
N ASN A 252 -14.02 15.43 4.10
CA ASN A 252 -13.66 14.26 3.29
C ASN A 252 -13.79 12.95 4.08
N ILE A 253 -13.41 12.92 5.37
CA ILE A 253 -13.69 11.75 6.23
C ILE A 253 -15.19 11.47 6.31
N ALA A 254 -16.01 12.50 6.53
CA ALA A 254 -17.46 12.36 6.63
C ALA A 254 -18.06 11.86 5.30
N MET A 255 -17.64 12.41 4.16
CA MET A 255 -18.07 12.00 2.82
C MET A 255 -17.70 10.54 2.54
N SER A 256 -16.44 10.16 2.73
CA SER A 256 -15.96 8.79 2.49
C SER A 256 -16.67 7.77 3.38
N ARG A 257 -16.85 8.08 4.68
CA ARG A 257 -17.62 7.23 5.60
C ARG A 257 -19.09 7.16 5.22
N GLY A 258 -19.67 8.27 4.74
CA GLY A 258 -21.04 8.35 4.25
C GLY A 258 -21.25 7.44 3.03
N MET A 259 -20.35 7.54 2.04
CA MET A 259 -20.36 6.70 0.84
C MET A 259 -20.26 5.21 1.19
N TYR A 260 -19.30 4.83 2.04
CA TYR A 260 -19.15 3.46 2.50
C TYR A 260 -20.42 2.94 3.20
N LYS A 261 -20.96 3.71 4.17
CA LYS A 261 -22.19 3.33 4.88
C LYS A 261 -23.40 3.24 3.95
N ALA A 262 -23.51 4.11 2.95
CA ALA A 262 -24.58 4.06 1.97
C ALA A 262 -24.50 2.78 1.13
N CYS A 263 -23.29 2.37 0.72
CA CYS A 263 -23.06 1.12 0.00
C CYS A 263 -23.42 -0.10 0.84
N GLN A 264 -23.07 -0.10 2.13
CA GLN A 264 -23.40 -1.20 3.05
C GLN A 264 -24.90 -1.26 3.40
N ARG A 265 -25.59 -0.12 3.52
CA ARG A 265 -27.02 -0.07 3.92
C ARG A 265 -27.98 -0.21 2.75
N ALA A 266 -27.60 0.25 1.56
CA ALA A 266 -28.45 0.27 0.37
C ALA A 266 -27.66 -0.15 -0.90
N PRO A 267 -27.05 -1.35 -0.93
CA PRO A 267 -26.14 -1.76 -2.00
C PRO A 267 -26.79 -1.74 -3.39
N LYS A 268 -28.05 -2.17 -3.50
CA LYS A 268 -28.81 -2.16 -4.77
C LYS A 268 -29.01 -0.75 -5.33
N LEU A 269 -29.29 0.23 -4.46
CA LEU A 269 -29.43 1.63 -4.88
C LEU A 269 -28.08 2.20 -5.31
N MET A 270 -27.03 1.98 -4.51
CA MET A 270 -25.69 2.46 -4.81
C MET A 270 -25.14 1.86 -6.11
N ARG A 271 -25.38 0.57 -6.36
CA ARG A 271 -25.11 -0.07 -7.65
C ARG A 271 -25.75 0.70 -8.80
N ARG A 272 -27.06 0.97 -8.75
CA ARG A 272 -27.77 1.71 -9.81
C ARG A 272 -27.15 3.08 -10.04
N LEU A 273 -26.82 3.82 -8.99
CA LEU A 273 -26.21 5.15 -9.08
C LEU A 273 -24.82 5.11 -9.71
N LEU A 274 -23.96 4.19 -9.27
CA LEU A 274 -22.60 4.04 -9.81
C LEU A 274 -22.62 3.67 -11.30
N ILE A 275 -23.44 2.67 -11.68
CA ILE A 275 -23.56 2.25 -13.09
C ILE A 275 -24.17 3.36 -13.95
N ALA A 276 -25.17 4.09 -13.44
CA ALA A 276 -25.71 5.25 -14.15
C ALA A 276 -24.65 6.36 -14.34
N GLY A 277 -23.77 6.56 -13.38
CA GLY A 277 -22.63 7.49 -13.49
C GLY A 277 -21.62 7.10 -14.56
N VAL A 278 -21.39 5.79 -14.76
CA VAL A 278 -20.57 5.27 -15.86
C VAL A 278 -21.26 5.48 -17.21
N ARG A 279 -22.55 5.12 -17.34
CA ARG A 279 -23.31 5.31 -18.60
C ARG A 279 -23.31 6.74 -19.09
N ARG A 280 -23.33 7.72 -18.18
CA ARG A 280 -23.30 9.16 -18.53
C ARG A 280 -21.97 9.63 -19.10
N GLN A 281 -20.88 8.92 -18.86
CA GLN A 281 -19.54 9.31 -19.31
C GLN A 281 -19.07 8.54 -20.56
N LEU A 282 -19.86 7.58 -21.04
CA LEU A 282 -19.55 6.76 -22.20
C LEU A 282 -20.54 7.03 -23.35
N PRO A 283 -20.20 6.66 -24.59
CA PRO A 283 -21.11 6.78 -25.72
C PRO A 283 -22.42 6.02 -25.47
N LYS A 284 -23.54 6.53 -26.01
CA LYS A 284 -24.90 5.98 -25.76
C LYS A 284 -25.05 4.50 -26.09
N HIS A 285 -24.27 3.98 -27.04
CA HIS A 285 -24.32 2.60 -27.52
C HIS A 285 -23.25 1.70 -26.88
N PHE A 286 -22.48 2.19 -25.91
CA PHE A 286 -21.46 1.39 -25.24
C PHE A 286 -22.11 0.36 -24.31
N ASP A 287 -21.66 -0.90 -24.38
CA ASP A 287 -22.14 -1.98 -23.53
C ASP A 287 -21.59 -1.87 -22.09
N VAL A 288 -22.25 -1.04 -21.29
CA VAL A 288 -21.90 -0.84 -19.87
C VAL A 288 -22.26 -2.06 -19.02
N ASP A 289 -23.27 -2.83 -19.42
CA ASP A 289 -23.74 -3.96 -18.63
C ASP A 289 -22.68 -5.07 -18.62
N THR A 290 -22.08 -5.37 -19.76
CA THR A 290 -20.99 -6.35 -19.87
C THR A 290 -19.68 -5.83 -19.27
N HIS A 291 -19.34 -4.56 -19.49
CA HIS A 291 -17.98 -4.06 -19.22
C HIS A 291 -17.80 -3.32 -17.89
N PHE A 292 -18.87 -2.90 -17.22
CA PHE A 292 -18.76 -2.10 -16.00
C PHE A 292 -19.77 -2.47 -14.91
N THR A 293 -20.47 -3.61 -15.02
CA THR A 293 -21.43 -4.07 -13.99
C THR A 293 -20.91 -5.31 -13.24
N PRO A 294 -20.26 -5.15 -12.07
CA PRO A 294 -19.73 -6.25 -11.28
C PRO A 294 -20.80 -7.17 -10.71
N ARG A 295 -20.43 -8.40 -10.35
CA ARG A 295 -21.32 -9.37 -9.69
C ARG A 295 -21.40 -9.22 -8.16
N TYR A 296 -20.46 -8.50 -7.56
CA TYR A 296 -20.39 -8.21 -6.12
C TYR A 296 -21.00 -6.84 -5.81
N ASP A 297 -21.32 -6.54 -4.55
CA ASP A 297 -21.94 -5.25 -4.18
C ASP A 297 -20.89 -4.14 -3.99
N PRO A 298 -21.26 -2.86 -4.18
CA PRO A 298 -20.32 -1.76 -4.02
C PRO A 298 -19.63 -1.79 -2.65
N TRP A 299 -18.30 -1.61 -2.63
CA TRP A 299 -17.44 -1.70 -1.45
C TRP A 299 -17.21 -3.09 -0.83
N ASP A 300 -17.77 -4.18 -1.37
CA ASP A 300 -17.26 -5.54 -1.02
C ASP A 300 -15.83 -5.71 -1.54
N GLN A 301 -15.51 -5.01 -2.63
CA GLN A 301 -14.15 -4.74 -3.07
C GLN A 301 -13.97 -3.22 -3.21
N ARG A 302 -12.73 -2.77 -3.07
CA ARG A 302 -12.39 -1.34 -3.15
C ARG A 302 -12.74 -0.78 -4.53
N LEU A 303 -13.36 0.39 -4.54
CA LEU A 303 -13.79 1.05 -5.77
C LEU A 303 -12.57 1.62 -6.52
N CYS A 304 -12.57 1.51 -7.85
CA CYS A 304 -11.55 2.09 -8.71
C CYS A 304 -11.85 3.58 -8.94
N MET A 305 -10.99 4.47 -8.43
CA MET A 305 -11.13 5.91 -8.61
C MET A 305 -10.51 6.37 -9.93
N VAL A 306 -11.27 7.15 -10.72
CA VAL A 306 -10.86 7.64 -12.04
C VAL A 306 -10.97 9.17 -12.04
N PRO A 307 -9.86 9.91 -11.91
CA PRO A 307 -9.87 11.36 -11.83
C PRO A 307 -10.31 11.97 -13.16
N ASN A 308 -11.24 12.92 -13.10
CA ASN A 308 -11.79 13.65 -14.23
C ASN A 308 -12.35 12.74 -15.35
N GLY A 309 -12.71 11.49 -15.03
CA GLY A 309 -13.18 10.51 -16.00
C GLY A 309 -12.16 10.16 -17.09
N ASP A 310 -10.86 10.25 -16.81
CA ASP A 310 -9.79 10.03 -17.78
C ASP A 310 -9.88 8.68 -18.52
N LEU A 311 -10.19 7.58 -17.83
CA LEU A 311 -10.45 6.28 -18.44
C LEU A 311 -11.63 6.34 -19.44
N PHE A 312 -12.73 6.97 -19.05
CA PHE A 312 -13.92 7.06 -19.91
C PHE A 312 -13.68 7.95 -21.13
N LYS A 313 -12.83 8.97 -21.01
CA LYS A 313 -12.38 9.80 -22.13
C LYS A 313 -11.49 9.01 -23.11
N ALA A 314 -10.58 8.19 -22.60
CA ALA A 314 -9.77 7.30 -23.43
C ALA A 314 -10.63 6.30 -24.21
N ILE A 315 -11.67 5.74 -23.57
CA ILE A 315 -12.62 4.84 -24.24
C ILE A 315 -13.47 5.60 -25.26
N SER A 316 -14.04 6.75 -24.89
CA SER A 316 -14.94 7.52 -25.75
C SER A 316 -14.24 8.09 -26.98
N SER A 317 -12.94 8.36 -26.90
CA SER A 317 -12.13 8.81 -28.04
C SER A 317 -11.66 7.67 -28.95
N GLY A 318 -11.93 6.40 -28.59
CA GLY A 318 -11.52 5.23 -29.35
C GLY A 318 -10.06 4.79 -29.14
N LYS A 319 -9.30 5.50 -28.29
CA LYS A 319 -7.89 5.15 -27.97
C LYS A 319 -7.77 3.91 -27.07
N ALA A 320 -8.84 3.62 -26.34
CA ALA A 320 -8.95 2.45 -25.50
C ALA A 320 -10.25 1.68 -25.77
N SER A 321 -10.20 0.37 -25.57
CA SER A 321 -11.36 -0.52 -25.62
C SER A 321 -11.40 -1.43 -24.41
N VAL A 322 -12.56 -1.99 -24.09
CA VAL A 322 -12.75 -2.93 -22.99
C VAL A 322 -13.29 -4.24 -23.54
N VAL A 323 -12.69 -5.35 -23.14
CA VAL A 323 -13.14 -6.69 -23.47
C VAL A 323 -13.34 -7.46 -22.17
N THR A 324 -14.57 -7.93 -21.94
CA THR A 324 -14.90 -8.79 -20.79
C THR A 324 -14.96 -10.23 -21.26
N ASP A 325 -13.89 -10.99 -21.00
CA ASP A 325 -13.80 -12.39 -21.41
C ASP A 325 -12.71 -13.15 -20.61
N ARG A 326 -12.56 -14.44 -20.88
CA ARG A 326 -11.52 -15.31 -20.33
C ARG A 326 -10.46 -15.61 -21.36
N ILE A 327 -9.23 -15.75 -20.88
CA ILE A 327 -8.07 -16.10 -21.70
C ILE A 327 -8.07 -17.62 -21.90
N ALA A 328 -8.10 -18.07 -23.15
CA ALA A 328 -7.94 -19.48 -23.49
C ALA A 328 -6.46 -19.87 -23.56
N ARG A 329 -5.64 -19.05 -24.24
CA ARG A 329 -4.18 -19.15 -24.31
C ARG A 329 -3.57 -17.90 -24.94
N PHE A 330 -2.28 -17.70 -24.74
CA PHE A 330 -1.49 -16.78 -25.55
C PHE A 330 -1.20 -17.42 -26.92
N THR A 331 -0.98 -16.57 -27.92
CA THR A 331 -0.58 -16.92 -29.28
C THR A 331 0.70 -16.17 -29.61
N ALA A 332 1.35 -16.51 -30.73
CA ALA A 332 2.52 -15.77 -31.19
C ALA A 332 2.29 -14.26 -31.36
N THR A 333 1.05 -13.85 -31.64
CA THR A 333 0.69 -12.47 -31.96
C THR A 333 -0.18 -11.78 -30.91
N GLY A 334 -0.57 -12.45 -29.84
CA GLY A 334 -1.47 -11.89 -28.85
C GLY A 334 -2.13 -12.90 -27.92
N ILE A 335 -3.43 -12.73 -27.68
CA ILE A 335 -4.20 -13.51 -26.71
C ILE A 335 -5.49 -14.02 -27.36
N LEU A 336 -5.65 -15.35 -27.41
CA LEU A 336 -6.90 -15.98 -27.80
C LEU A 336 -7.83 -16.09 -26.59
N LEU A 337 -9.06 -15.59 -26.76
CA LEU A 337 -10.10 -15.64 -25.74
C LEU A 337 -10.96 -16.90 -25.87
N GLU A 338 -11.66 -17.27 -24.80
CA GLU A 338 -12.58 -18.43 -24.81
C GLU A 338 -13.76 -18.24 -25.78
N SER A 339 -14.14 -16.98 -26.08
CA SER A 339 -15.13 -16.68 -27.14
C SER A 339 -14.65 -16.95 -28.57
N GLY A 340 -13.35 -17.21 -28.76
CA GLY A 340 -12.72 -17.36 -30.08
C GLY A 340 -12.21 -16.04 -30.68
N GLN A 341 -12.45 -14.89 -30.03
CA GLN A 341 -11.82 -13.63 -30.42
C GLN A 341 -10.31 -13.66 -30.10
N GLU A 342 -9.48 -13.21 -31.02
CA GLU A 342 -8.06 -12.98 -30.77
C GLU A 342 -7.76 -11.49 -30.60
N LEU A 343 -7.09 -11.14 -29.51
CA LEU A 343 -6.60 -9.80 -29.23
C LEU A 343 -5.13 -9.70 -29.62
N THR A 344 -4.83 -9.06 -30.75
CA THR A 344 -3.45 -8.86 -31.18
C THR A 344 -2.75 -7.81 -30.32
N ALA A 345 -1.54 -8.12 -29.84
CA ALA A 345 -0.78 -7.26 -28.95
C ALA A 345 0.70 -7.27 -29.32
N ASP A 346 1.35 -6.10 -29.25
CA ASP A 346 2.81 -6.01 -29.30
C ASP A 346 3.38 -6.02 -27.87
N ILE A 347 2.59 -5.55 -26.89
CA ILE A 347 2.90 -5.56 -25.45
C ILE A 347 1.67 -6.07 -24.68
N VAL A 348 1.89 -6.97 -23.73
CA VAL A 348 0.88 -7.39 -22.75
C VAL A 348 1.32 -6.94 -21.37
N VAL A 349 0.43 -6.24 -20.66
CA VAL A 349 0.65 -5.79 -19.28
C VAL A 349 -0.20 -6.60 -18.33
N THR A 350 0.41 -7.33 -17.40
CA THR A 350 -0.29 -8.17 -16.42
C THR A 350 -0.64 -7.36 -15.17
N ALA A 351 -1.62 -6.47 -15.28
CA ALA A 351 -2.19 -5.72 -14.14
C ALA A 351 -3.10 -6.61 -13.26
N THR A 352 -2.62 -7.80 -12.93
CA THR A 352 -3.36 -8.92 -12.35
C THR A 352 -3.42 -8.92 -10.82
N GLY A 353 -2.75 -7.97 -10.17
CA GLY A 353 -2.81 -7.75 -8.72
C GLY A 353 -1.44 -7.86 -8.06
N LEU A 354 -1.47 -8.00 -6.73
CA LEU A 354 -0.28 -8.03 -5.88
C LEU A 354 -0.38 -9.25 -4.96
N ASN A 355 0.76 -9.87 -4.65
CA ASN A 355 0.82 -10.86 -3.58
C ASN A 355 0.82 -10.12 -2.23
N MET A 356 0.07 -10.66 -1.27
CA MET A 356 0.04 -10.11 0.08
C MET A 356 0.95 -10.90 1.00
N VAL A 357 1.87 -10.21 1.64
CA VAL A 357 2.81 -10.77 2.61
C VAL A 357 2.79 -9.89 3.86
N PRO A 358 2.31 -10.39 5.00
CA PRO A 358 2.44 -9.68 6.26
C PRO A 358 3.92 -9.64 6.67
N PHE A 359 4.34 -8.51 7.26
CA PHE A 359 5.64 -8.37 7.94
C PHE A 359 6.88 -8.64 7.06
N GLY A 360 6.77 -8.52 5.74
CA GLY A 360 7.93 -8.52 4.84
C GLY A 360 8.72 -9.83 4.79
N LYS A 361 8.04 -10.98 4.88
CA LYS A 361 8.62 -12.35 4.87
C LYS A 361 9.60 -12.67 6.00
N MET A 362 9.82 -11.77 6.95
CA MET A 362 10.78 -12.03 8.03
C MET A 362 10.27 -13.15 8.95
N SER A 363 11.21 -13.96 9.45
CA SER A 363 10.91 -14.93 10.51
C SER A 363 10.76 -14.22 11.85
N LEU A 364 9.88 -14.72 12.71
CA LEU A 364 9.79 -14.24 14.09
C LEU A 364 9.74 -15.40 15.06
N ALA A 365 10.40 -15.23 16.21
CA ALA A 365 10.44 -16.22 17.27
C ALA A 365 10.36 -15.56 18.66
N VAL A 366 9.86 -16.31 19.64
CA VAL A 366 9.83 -15.94 21.05
C VAL A 366 10.44 -17.09 21.85
N ASP A 367 11.52 -16.82 22.58
CA ASP A 367 12.25 -17.80 23.40
C ASP A 367 12.57 -19.10 22.62
N GLY A 368 13.15 -18.95 21.42
CA GLY A 368 13.49 -20.05 20.52
C GLY A 368 12.31 -20.73 19.81
N ARG A 369 11.06 -20.29 20.03
CA ARG A 369 9.86 -20.87 19.37
C ARG A 369 9.39 -19.98 18.21
N PRO A 370 9.29 -20.52 16.98
CA PRO A 370 8.75 -19.77 15.85
C PRO A 370 7.32 -19.30 16.11
N VAL A 371 7.02 -18.07 15.71
CA VAL A 371 5.67 -17.51 15.74
C VAL A 371 4.97 -17.82 14.42
N HIS A 372 3.86 -18.53 14.48
CA HIS A 372 3.00 -18.78 13.33
C HIS A 372 1.82 -17.79 13.32
N TRP A 373 1.84 -16.83 12.39
CA TRP A 373 0.90 -15.70 12.34
C TRP A 373 -0.58 -16.07 12.41
N PRO A 374 -1.05 -17.09 11.64
CA PRO A 374 -2.46 -17.47 11.64
C PRO A 374 -3.00 -17.91 12.99
N ASP A 375 -2.12 -18.33 13.91
CA ASP A 375 -2.50 -18.79 15.25
C ASP A 375 -2.61 -17.63 16.26
N THR A 376 -2.23 -16.42 15.85
CA THR A 376 -2.27 -15.22 16.70
C THR A 376 -3.55 -14.41 16.49
N THR A 377 -3.98 -13.72 17.54
CA THR A 377 -5.07 -12.75 17.46
C THR A 377 -4.52 -11.33 17.45
N ILE A 378 -5.09 -10.47 16.61
CA ILE A 378 -4.73 -9.06 16.56
C ILE A 378 -5.46 -8.28 17.66
N TYR A 379 -4.71 -7.74 18.62
CA TYR A 379 -5.23 -6.85 19.65
C TYR A 379 -5.13 -5.39 19.20
N LYS A 380 -6.24 -4.65 19.34
CA LYS A 380 -6.37 -3.21 18.97
C LYS A 380 -5.87 -2.87 17.56
N ALA A 381 -5.91 -3.84 16.63
CA ALA A 381 -5.45 -3.67 15.26
C ALA A 381 -3.97 -3.28 15.11
N MET A 382 -3.12 -3.53 16.13
CA MET A 382 -1.70 -3.13 16.13
C MET A 382 -0.74 -4.06 16.89
N MET A 383 -1.21 -5.07 17.63
CA MET A 383 -0.34 -6.02 18.37
C MET A 383 -0.84 -7.46 18.17
N LEU A 384 0.05 -8.44 18.38
CA LEU A 384 -0.27 -9.86 18.28
C LEU A 384 -0.30 -10.53 19.66
N SER A 385 -1.27 -11.40 19.89
CA SER A 385 -1.33 -12.22 21.10
C SER A 385 -0.11 -13.13 21.21
N GLY A 386 0.47 -13.25 22.41
CA GLY A 386 1.62 -14.13 22.64
C GLY A 386 2.95 -13.65 22.04
N VAL A 387 2.99 -12.48 21.39
CA VAL A 387 4.22 -11.88 20.84
C VAL A 387 4.56 -10.62 21.64
N PRO A 388 5.54 -10.67 22.56
CA PRO A 388 5.81 -9.56 23.46
C PRO A 388 6.44 -8.37 22.74
N ASN A 389 6.14 -7.15 23.21
CA ASN A 389 6.79 -5.91 22.77
C ASN A 389 6.88 -5.73 21.23
N LEU A 390 5.87 -6.20 20.50
CA LEU A 390 5.76 -6.03 19.06
C LEU A 390 4.48 -5.25 18.73
N ALA A 391 4.64 -4.21 17.92
CA ALA A 391 3.54 -3.45 17.35
C ALA A 391 3.68 -3.36 15.83
N PHE A 392 2.59 -3.12 15.12
CA PHE A 392 2.58 -2.92 13.68
C PHE A 392 1.50 -1.92 13.26
N ALA A 393 1.68 -1.28 12.11
CA ALA A 393 0.72 -0.32 11.57
C ALA A 393 0.28 -0.67 10.15
N VAL A 394 -1.01 -1.03 10.05
CA VAL A 394 -1.74 -1.23 8.80
C VAL A 394 -2.88 -0.22 8.76
N GLY A 395 -3.03 0.48 7.62
CA GLY A 395 -4.05 1.50 7.40
C GLY A 395 -5.48 0.95 7.40
N TYR A 396 -6.46 1.84 7.15
CA TYR A 396 -7.83 1.41 6.89
C TYR A 396 -7.96 0.81 5.48
N THR A 397 -8.86 -0.16 5.32
CA THR A 397 -9.18 -0.76 4.01
C THR A 397 -10.24 0.03 3.24
N ASN A 398 -11.05 0.82 3.95
CA ASN A 398 -12.21 1.55 3.41
C ASN A 398 -12.08 3.08 3.43
N ILE A 399 -10.94 3.59 3.91
CA ILE A 399 -10.58 5.02 3.86
C ILE A 399 -9.05 5.12 3.84
N SER A 400 -8.51 6.33 3.83
CA SER A 400 -7.09 6.64 3.76
C SER A 400 -6.24 5.95 4.82
N TRP A 401 -5.07 5.48 4.37
CA TRP A 401 -4.11 4.69 5.14
C TRP A 401 -3.66 5.41 6.42
N THR A 402 -3.23 6.67 6.30
CA THR A 402 -2.63 7.46 7.38
C THR A 402 -3.58 7.76 8.53
N LEU A 403 -4.90 7.78 8.30
CA LEU A 403 -5.87 8.00 9.38
C LEU A 403 -5.78 6.96 10.48
N LYS A 404 -5.48 5.69 10.14
CA LYS A 404 -5.26 4.64 11.14
C LYS A 404 -3.83 4.65 11.66
N VAL A 405 -2.84 4.89 10.79
CA VAL A 405 -1.43 4.97 11.18
C VAL A 405 -1.23 6.01 12.29
N ASP A 406 -1.76 7.23 12.13
CA ASP A 406 -1.67 8.28 13.16
C ASP A 406 -2.23 7.78 14.51
N LEU A 407 -3.42 7.17 14.50
CA LEU A 407 -4.05 6.65 15.73
C LEU A 407 -3.24 5.54 16.38
N VAL A 408 -2.67 4.63 15.58
CA VAL A 408 -1.81 3.53 16.05
C VAL A 408 -0.53 4.09 16.66
N CYS A 409 0.15 5.00 15.97
CA CYS A 409 1.41 5.58 16.44
C CYS A 409 1.20 6.43 17.71
N GLU A 410 0.12 7.20 17.79
CA GLU A 410 -0.22 7.91 19.02
C GLU A 410 -0.55 6.97 20.19
N HIS A 411 -1.29 5.88 19.92
CA HIS A 411 -1.56 4.87 20.95
C HIS A 411 -0.29 4.16 21.38
N PHE A 412 0.60 3.86 20.44
CA PHE A 412 1.89 3.24 20.68
C PHE A 412 2.77 4.11 21.60
N CYS A 413 2.90 5.41 21.34
CA CYS A 413 3.64 6.31 22.25
C CYS A 413 3.04 6.31 23.67
N ARG A 414 1.70 6.40 23.81
CA ARG A 414 1.04 6.32 25.12
C ARG A 414 1.26 4.98 25.82
N LEU A 415 1.31 3.88 25.05
CA LEU A 415 1.62 2.56 25.57
C LEU A 415 3.05 2.51 26.12
N LEU A 416 4.01 3.04 25.36
CA LEU A 416 5.39 3.16 25.83
C LEU A 416 5.48 4.06 27.08
N ASP A 417 4.65 5.10 27.21
CA ASP A 417 4.61 5.98 28.41
C ASP A 417 4.15 5.18 29.62
N TYR A 418 3.10 4.38 29.45
CA TYR A 418 2.59 3.50 30.49
C TYR A 418 3.59 2.42 30.91
N MET A 419 4.38 1.91 29.96
CA MET A 419 5.38 0.86 30.21
C MET A 419 6.70 1.40 30.71
N ALA A 420 6.92 2.72 30.61
CA ALA A 420 8.15 3.35 31.04
C ALA A 420 8.42 3.02 32.51
N PRO A 421 9.68 2.70 32.86
CA PRO A 421 10.02 2.42 34.24
C PRO A 421 9.63 3.59 35.16
N ALA A 422 9.01 3.28 36.31
CA ALA A 422 8.97 4.24 37.41
C ALA A 422 10.41 4.49 37.90
N ALA A 423 10.68 5.65 38.52
CA ALA A 423 12.01 6.06 38.98
C ALA A 423 12.77 5.06 39.87
N THR A 424 12.13 3.97 40.30
CA THR A 424 12.66 2.93 41.19
C THR A 424 12.81 1.54 40.56
N THR A 425 12.62 1.35 39.24
CA THR A 425 12.82 0.03 38.60
C THR A 425 13.39 0.16 37.18
N PRO A 426 14.57 -0.37 36.83
CA PRO A 426 15.26 -0.07 35.56
C PRO A 426 14.73 -0.84 34.32
N TRP A 427 13.58 -1.50 34.42
CA TRP A 427 13.05 -2.37 33.36
C TRP A 427 11.71 -1.82 32.83
N TYR A 428 11.57 -1.71 31.50
CA TYR A 428 10.25 -1.64 30.89
C TYR A 428 9.50 -2.94 31.21
N ARG A 429 8.25 -2.86 31.63
CA ARG A 429 7.41 -4.06 31.83
C ARG A 429 7.37 -4.85 30.53
N CYS A 430 7.49 -6.18 30.58
CA CYS A 430 7.22 -7.02 29.40
C CYS A 430 5.71 -7.04 29.18
N LEU A 431 5.23 -6.53 28.03
CA LEU A 431 3.81 -6.61 27.69
C LEU A 431 3.56 -7.78 26.76
N THR A 432 2.93 -8.82 27.30
CA THR A 432 2.32 -9.88 26.51
C THR A 432 0.81 -9.77 26.61
N ILE A 433 0.13 -9.63 25.48
CA ILE A 433 -1.33 -9.75 25.45
C ILE A 433 -1.68 -11.23 25.53
N ARG A 434 -2.26 -11.64 26.67
CA ARG A 434 -2.90 -12.95 26.83
C ARG A 434 -4.40 -12.76 26.64
N ILE A 435 -4.96 -13.38 25.61
CA ILE A 435 -6.42 -13.48 25.46
C ILE A 435 -6.84 -14.78 26.13
N TRP A 436 -7.76 -14.72 27.08
CA TRP A 436 -8.33 -15.91 27.71
C TRP A 436 -9.08 -16.73 26.65
N SER A 437 -8.56 -17.90 26.30
CA SER A 437 -9.21 -18.85 25.39
C SER A 437 -10.36 -19.56 26.13
N GLY A 438 -11.45 -18.84 26.36
CA GLY A 438 -12.69 -19.34 26.97
C GLY A 438 -13.86 -19.46 26.00
N CYS A 439 -13.66 -19.29 24.69
CA CYS A 439 -14.72 -19.41 23.70
C CYS A 439 -14.54 -20.67 22.86
N ARG A 440 -15.54 -21.56 22.92
CA ARG A 440 -15.68 -22.72 22.03
C ARG A 440 -15.70 -22.26 20.57
N PRO A 441 -15.17 -23.09 19.64
CA PRO A 441 -15.18 -22.77 18.22
C PRO A 441 -16.61 -22.55 17.73
N TRP A 442 -16.79 -21.53 16.89
CA TRP A 442 -17.96 -21.41 16.04
C TRP A 442 -17.81 -22.46 14.93
N THR A 443 -18.56 -23.54 15.03
CA THR A 443 -18.79 -24.50 13.93
C THR A 443 -19.58 -23.87 12.80
#